data_AF-A0A2V9NEC0-F1
#
_entry.id   AF-A0A2V9NEC0-F1
#
_cell.length_a   1.000
_cell.length_b   1.000
_cell.length_c   1.000
_cell.angle_alpha   90.00
_cell.angle_beta   90.00
_cell.angle_gamma   90.00
#
_symmetry.space_group_name_H-M   'P 1'
#
loop_
_entity.id
_entity.type
_entity.pdbx_description
1 polymer ?
#
loop_
_entity_poly.entity_id
_entity_poly.type
_entity_poly.pdbx_seq_one_letter_code
_entity_poly.pdbx_strand_id
1 'polypeptide(L)' 'MVDRMQYSENNPRHHTAKLKQMLTDVVNHAREDAHKISDPKAQALFETTAEVLIGLRKAFEDFEQKKEEAWKKAS' A
#
# COMPACT_ATOMS: atom_id res chain seq x y z
N MET A 1 16.65 -7.95 29.34
CA MET A 1 16.46 -6.90 28.31
C MET A 1 16.17 -7.55 26.96
N VAL A 2 15.07 -8.28 26.82
CA VAL A 2 14.68 -8.93 25.57
C VAL A 2 13.14 -8.89 25.48
N ASP A 3 12.56 -7.71 25.29
CA ASP A 3 11.08 -7.65 25.19
C ASP A 3 10.51 -6.43 24.44
N ARG A 4 11.35 -5.60 23.79
CA ARG A 4 10.85 -4.40 23.09
C ARG A 4 10.92 -4.48 21.57
N MET A 5 11.72 -5.40 21.02
CA MET A 5 11.90 -5.55 19.57
C MET A 5 11.02 -6.63 18.94
N GLN A 6 10.56 -7.65 19.69
CA GLN A 6 9.72 -8.71 19.11
C GLN A 6 8.27 -8.27 18.83
N TYR A 7 7.75 -7.28 19.56
CA TYR A 7 6.40 -6.77 19.33
C TYR A 7 6.26 -6.00 18.00
N SER A 8 7.35 -5.45 17.44
CA SER A 8 7.26 -4.68 16.18
C SER A 8 7.15 -5.58 14.94
N GLU A 9 7.81 -6.74 14.93
CA GLU A 9 7.71 -7.70 13.81
C GLU A 9 6.37 -8.42 13.77
N ASN A 10 5.71 -8.61 14.91
CA ASN A 10 4.41 -9.28 14.96
C ASN A 10 3.22 -8.32 14.81
N ASN A 11 3.43 -7.01 14.66
CA ASN A 11 2.34 -6.05 14.47
C ASN A 11 1.94 -5.96 12.99
N PRO A 12 0.76 -6.48 12.58
CA PRO A 12 0.35 -6.44 11.18
C PRO A 12 0.24 -5.00 10.65
N ARG A 13 -0.01 -3.99 11.50
CA ARG A 13 -0.10 -2.58 11.09
C ARG A 13 1.22 -2.04 10.54
N HIS A 14 2.34 -2.48 11.11
CA HIS A 14 3.66 -2.04 10.65
C HIS A 14 3.93 -2.59 9.24
N HIS A 15 3.55 -3.84 9.00
CA HIS A 15 3.68 -4.47 7.68
C HIS A 15 2.74 -3.87 6.66
N THR A 16 1.47 -3.62 7.00
CA THR A 16 0.51 -3.00 6.08
C THR A 16 0.90 -1.56 5.74
N ALA A 17 1.42 -0.79 6.70
CA ALA A 17 1.95 0.56 6.43
C ALA A 17 3.12 0.54 5.44
N LYS A 18 4.09 -0.38 5.65
CA LYS A 18 5.23 -0.54 4.73
C LYS A 18 4.78 -0.98 3.33
N LEU A 19 3.85 -1.94 3.24
CA LEU A 19 3.31 -2.39 1.97
C LEU A 19 2.56 -1.27 1.23
N LYS A 20 1.73 -0.48 1.92
CA LYS A 20 1.07 0.69 1.32
C LYS A 20 2.05 1.72 0.78
N GLN A 21 3.17 1.95 1.47
CA GLN A 21 4.22 2.85 0.98
C GLN A 21 4.82 2.32 -0.31
N MET A 22 5.25 1.05 -0.33
CA MET A 22 5.81 0.43 -1.54
C MET A 22 4.83 0.46 -2.72
N LEU A 23 3.55 0.18 -2.48
CA LEU A 23 2.50 0.28 -3.51
C LEU A 23 2.37 1.71 -4.04
N THR A 24 2.44 2.70 -3.16
CA THR A 24 2.37 4.12 -3.54
C THR A 24 3.57 4.53 -4.38
N ASP A 25 4.77 4.08 -4.01
CA ASP A 25 6.00 4.37 -4.76
C ASP A 25 5.91 3.80 -6.19
N VAL A 26 5.42 2.56 -6.35
CA VAL A 26 5.23 1.95 -7.67
C VAL A 26 4.14 2.66 -8.48
N VAL A 27 3.04 3.08 -7.84
CA VAL A 27 1.98 3.87 -8.51
C VAL A 27 2.53 5.17 -9.08
N ASN A 28 3.33 5.90 -8.29
CA ASN A 28 3.92 7.15 -8.72
C ASN A 28 4.90 6.92 -9.87
N HIS A 29 5.75 5.91 -9.76
CA HIS A 29 6.73 5.58 -10.80
C HIS A 29 6.06 5.16 -12.12
N ALA A 30 5.01 4.33 -12.06
CA ALA A 30 4.27 3.91 -13.24
C ALA A 30 3.65 5.11 -13.98
N ARG A 31 3.04 6.05 -13.26
CA ARG A 31 2.48 7.27 -13.88
C ARG A 31 3.54 8.19 -14.45
N GLU A 32 4.64 8.39 -13.73
CA GLU A 32 5.76 9.18 -14.24
C GLU A 32 6.31 8.60 -15.56
N ASP A 33 6.43 7.28 -15.66
CA ASP A 33 6.94 6.62 -16.87
C ASP A 33 5.90 6.60 -18.00
N ALA A 34 4.60 6.49 -17.69
CA ALA A 34 3.53 6.69 -18.66
C ALA A 34 3.62 8.06 -19.37
N HIS A 35 4.01 9.11 -18.64
CA HIS A 35 4.18 10.46 -19.22
C HIS A 35 5.49 10.63 -20.02
N LYS A 36 6.49 9.77 -19.83
CA LYS A 36 7.78 9.82 -20.54
C LYS A 36 7.77 9.02 -21.84
N ILE A 37 6.92 7.99 -21.94
CA ILE A 37 6.94 7.02 -23.02
C ILE A 37 5.93 7.40 -24.11
N SER A 38 6.35 7.28 -25.38
CA SER A 38 5.51 7.62 -26.54
C SER A 38 4.71 6.44 -27.11
N ASP A 39 5.03 5.20 -26.72
CA ASP A 39 4.27 4.02 -27.15
C ASP A 39 2.91 3.96 -26.42
N PRO A 40 1.77 4.12 -27.14
CA PRO A 40 0.44 4.13 -26.52
C PRO A 40 0.09 2.84 -25.76
N LYS A 41 0.64 1.69 -26.17
CA LYS A 41 0.38 0.42 -25.47
C LYS A 41 1.09 0.37 -24.12
N ALA A 42 2.33 0.86 -24.07
CA ALA A 42 3.09 0.96 -22.83
C ALA A 42 2.44 1.95 -21.86
N GLN A 43 1.97 3.10 -22.36
CA GLN A 43 1.22 4.08 -21.55
C GLN A 43 -0.02 3.43 -20.91
N ALA A 44 -0.84 2.72 -21.69
CA ALA A 44 -2.03 2.05 -21.20
C ALA A 44 -1.71 0.98 -20.13
N LEU A 45 -0.61 0.25 -20.32
CA LEU A 45 -0.14 -0.74 -19.34
C LEU A 45 0.25 -0.09 -18.02
N PHE A 46 0.99 1.02 -18.04
CA PHE A 46 1.43 1.69 -16.82
C PHE A 46 0.27 2.36 -16.07
N GLU A 47 -0.67 2.99 -16.78
CA GLU A 47 -1.86 3.55 -16.14
C GLU A 47 -2.72 2.45 -15.50
N THR A 48 -2.93 1.33 -16.21
CA THR A 48 -3.66 0.18 -15.67
C THR A 48 -2.95 -0.40 -14.43
N THR A 49 -1.61 -0.49 -14.48
CA THR A 49 -0.80 -0.93 -13.33
C THR A 49 -1.03 -0.02 -12.13
N ALA A 50 -0.97 1.31 -12.33
CA ALA A 50 -1.21 2.28 -11.26
C ALA A 50 -2.62 2.12 -10.66
N GLU A 51 -3.66 1.94 -11.48
CA GLU A 51 -5.03 1.75 -11.00
C GLU A 51 -5.22 0.49 -10.16
N VAL A 52 -4.69 -0.65 -10.62
CA VAL A 52 -4.76 -1.92 -9.88
C VAL A 52 -4.06 -1.79 -8.52
N LEU A 53 -2.87 -1.17 -8.49
CA LEU A 53 -2.11 -0.99 -7.26
C LEU A 53 -2.78 0.00 -6.29
N ILE A 54 -3.47 1.03 -6.80
CA ILE A 54 -4.31 1.93 -5.97
C ILE A 54 -5.44 1.14 -5.30
N GLY A 55 -6.11 0.25 -6.05
CA GLY A 55 -7.14 -0.63 -5.51
C GLY A 55 -6.60 -1.54 -4.40
N LEU A 56 -5.44 -2.15 -4.62
CA LEU A 56 -4.78 -2.98 -3.62
C LEU A 56 -4.37 -2.16 -2.37
N ARG A 57 -3.80 -0.97 -2.55
CA ARG A 57 -3.46 -0.07 -1.44
C ARG A 57 -4.68 0.28 -0.60
N LYS A 58 -5.82 0.53 -1.23
CA LYS A 58 -7.09 0.80 -0.54
C LYS A 58 -7.55 -0.39 0.30
N ALA A 59 -7.41 -1.63 -0.20
CA ALA A 59 -7.74 -2.82 0.59
C ALA A 59 -6.91 -2.93 1.88
N PHE A 60 -5.62 -2.55 1.84
CA PHE A 60 -4.79 -2.47 3.05
C PHE A 60 -5.25 -1.38 4.02
N GLU A 61 -5.65 -0.22 3.50
CA GLU A 61 -6.19 0.87 4.31
C GLU A 61 -7.52 0.48 4.99
N ASP A 62 -8.43 -0.16 4.25
CA ASP A 62 -9.70 -0.65 4.78
C ASP A 62 -9.48 -1.70 5.89
N PHE A 63 -8.47 -2.56 5.76
CA PHE A 63 -8.09 -3.51 6.81
C PHE A 63 -7.61 -2.82 8.09
N GLU A 64 -6.77 -1.80 7.96
CA GLU A 64 -6.30 -1.02 9.10
C GLU A 64 -7.46 -0.33 9.83
N GLN A 65 -8.36 0.34 9.08
CA GLN A 65 -9.51 1.03 9.65
C GLN A 65 -10.48 0.07 10.36
N LYS A 66 -10.79 -1.09 9.75
CA LYS A 66 -11.65 -2.11 10.40
C LYS A 66 -11.05 -2.65 11.70
N LYS A 67 -9.71 -2.77 11.77
CA LYS A 67 -9.03 -3.16 13.01
C LYS A 67 -9.06 -2.06 14.07
N GLU A 68 -8.92 -0.79 13.69
CA GLU A 68 -9.05 0.32 14.64
C GLU A 68 -10.44 0.41 15.25
N GLU A 69 -11.49 0.24 14.44
CA GLU A 69 -12.88 0.24 14.92
C GLU A 69 -13.18 -0.94 15.86
N ALA A 70 -12.61 -2.12 15.59
CA ALA A 70 -12.73 -3.27 16.49
C ALA A 70 -12.05 -3.02 17.85
N TRP A 71 -10.91 -2.33 17.86
CA TRP A 71 -10.19 -2.00 19.10
C TRP A 71 -10.93 -0.93 19.92
N LYS A 72 -11.45 0.13 19.28
CA LYS A 72 -12.22 1.19 19.97
C LYS A 72 -13.48 0.64 20.65
N LYS A 73 -14.13 -0.38 20.08
CA LYS A 73 -15.31 -1.03 20.66
C LYS A 73 -15.01 -1.94 21.86
N ALA A 74 -13.75 -2.32 22.05
CA ALA A 74 -13.32 -3.22 23.13
C ALA A 74 -12.78 -2.48 24.36
N SER A 75 -12.75 -1.14 24.35
CA SER A 75 -12.35 -0.29 25.48
C SER A 75 -13.54 0.36 26.18
#